data_AF-A0A7V6KRA3-F1
#
_entry.id   AF-A0A7V6KRA3-F1
#
_cell.length_a   1.000
_cell.length_b   1.000
_cell.length_c   1.000
_cell.angle_alpha   90.00
_cell.angle_beta   90.00
_cell.angle_gamma   90.00
#
_symmetry.space_group_name_H-M   'P 1'
#
loop_
_entity.id
_entity.type
_entity.pdbx_description
1 polymer ?
#
loop_
_entity_poly.entity_id
_entity_poly.type
_entity_poly.pdbx_seq_one_letter_code
_entity_poly.pdbx_strand_id
1 'polypeptide(L)' 'MKAKELRELSSQELEEKLKELKAELFNLRFQLATGQLENPMRIKEVKKTYARVKTILKEREIKAIEA' A
#
# COMPACT_ATOMS: atom_id res chain seq x y z
N MET A 1 -0.90 9.13 3.32
CA MET A 1 0.48 9.20 2.81
C MET A 1 0.54 9.91 1.47
N LYS A 2 1.44 10.89 1.37
CA LYS A 2 1.69 11.61 0.10
C LYS A 2 2.66 10.80 -0.75
N ALA A 3 2.53 10.89 -2.07
CA ALA A 3 3.37 10.12 -2.99
C ALA A 3 4.87 10.46 -2.90
N LYS A 4 5.21 11.67 -2.40
CA LYS A 4 6.60 12.11 -2.20
C LYS A 4 7.31 11.28 -1.12
N GLU A 5 6.67 11.11 0.04
CA GLU A 5 7.19 10.29 1.14
C GLU A 5 7.44 8.84 0.72
N LEU A 6 6.60 8.30 -0.16
CA LEU A 6 6.76 6.94 -0.68
C LEU A 6 7.90 6.81 -1.70
N ARG A 7 8.33 7.91 -2.34
CA ARG A 7 9.45 7.89 -3.29
C ARG A 7 10.81 7.98 -2.62
N GLU A 8 10.85 8.52 -1.41
CA GLU A 8 12.07 8.63 -0.59
C GLU A 8 12.47 7.30 0.06
N LEU A 9 11.51 6.38 0.25
CA LEU A 9 11.76 5.05 0.82
C LEU A 9 12.56 4.15 -0.13
N SER A 10 13.36 3.24 0.44
CA SER A 10 14.10 2.24 -0.33
C SER A 10 13.16 1.21 -0.96
N SER A 11 13.62 0.47 -1.97
CA SER A 11 12.77 -0.55 -2.62
C SER A 11 12.40 -1.68 -1.64
N GLN A 12 13.30 -2.02 -0.71
CA GLN A 12 13.05 -3.02 0.33
C GLN A 12 12.00 -2.53 1.34
N GLU A 13 12.13 -1.28 1.80
CA GLU A 13 11.14 -0.66 2.70
C GLU A 13 9.75 -0.58 2.05
N LEU A 14 9.69 -0.31 0.74
CA LEU A 14 8.43 -0.31 0.00
C LEU A 14 7.80 -1.70 -0.08
N GLU A 15 8.59 -2.76 -0.24
CA GLU A 15 8.10 -4.14 -0.22
C GLU A 15 7.58 -4.57 1.16
N GLU A 16 8.29 -4.21 2.23
CA GLU A 16 7.84 -4.46 3.60
C GLU A 16 6.51 -3.75 3.88
N LYS A 17 6.44 -2.47 3.51
CA LYS A 17 5.22 -1.68 3.66
C LYS A 17 4.06 -2.22 2.83
N LEU A 18 4.35 -2.81 1.67
CA LEU A 18 3.34 -3.47 0.84
C LEU A 18 2.76 -4.71 1.56
N LYS A 19 3.61 -5.49 2.25
CA LYS A 19 3.16 -6.63 3.07
C LYS A 19 2.31 -6.18 4.25
N GLU A 20 2.74 -5.13 4.96
CA GLU A 20 1.98 -4.55 6.08
C GLU A 20 0.60 -4.05 5.64
N LEU A 21 0.55 -3.25 4.56
CA LEU A 21 -0.70 -2.71 4.02
C LEU A 21 -1.64 -3.83 3.54
N LYS A 22 -1.10 -4.95 3.06
CA LYS A 22 -1.90 -6.13 2.67
C LYS A 22 -2.52 -6.80 3.90
N ALA A 23 -1.76 -6.94 4.99
CA ALA A 23 -2.27 -7.48 6.25
C ALA A 23 -3.33 -6.55 6.87
N GLU A 24 -3.08 -5.24 6.88
CA GLU A 24 -4.06 -4.24 7.35
C GLU A 24 -5.35 -4.31 6.52
N LEU A 25 -5.24 -4.40 5.19
CA LEU A 25 -6.42 -4.51 4.32
C LEU A 25 -7.19 -5.81 4.56
N PHE A 26 -6.51 -6.92 4.86
CA PHE A 26 -7.16 -8.18 5.22
C PHE A 26 -7.94 -8.04 6.54
N ASN A 27 -7.31 -7.48 7.57
CA ASN A 27 -7.94 -7.24 8.87
C ASN A 27 -9.14 -6.30 8.75
N LEU A 28 -9.04 -5.22 7.97
CA LEU A 28 -10.17 -4.30 7.74
C LEU A 28 -11.31 -4.97 6.97
N ARG A 29 -11.02 -5.87 6.03
CA ARG A 29 -12.06 -6.65 5.34
C ARG A 29 -12.72 -7.66 6.27
N PHE A 30 -11.95 -8.26 7.16
CA PHE A 30 -12.46 -9.15 8.19
C PHE A 30 -13.38 -8.41 9.16
N GLN A 31 -12.95 -7.25 9.67
CA GLN A 31 -13.75 -6.36 10.51
C GLN A 31 -15.03 -5.87 9.82
N LEU A 32 -14.95 -5.60 8.50
CA LEU A 32 -16.13 -5.25 7.70
C LEU A 32 -17.13 -6.41 7.66
N ALA A 33 -16.65 -7.64 7.47
CA ALA A 33 -17.49 -8.83 7.43
C ALA A 33 -18.11 -9.17 8.79
N THR A 34 -17.40 -8.91 9.90
CA THR A 34 -17.91 -9.11 11.26
C THR A 34 -18.77 -7.95 11.77
N GLY A 35 -18.90 -6.85 11.00
CA GLY A 35 -19.68 -5.68 11.38
C GLY A 35 -19.04 -4.82 12.48
N GLN A 36 -17.78 -5.06 12.83
CA GLN A 36 -17.03 -4.33 13.86
C GLN A 36 -16.19 -3.18 13.29
N LEU A 37 -16.40 -2.83 12.02
CA LEU A 37 -15.60 -1.80 11.36
C LEU A 37 -16.05 -0.39 11.76
N GLU A 38 -15.24 0.27 12.58
CA GLU A 38 -15.51 1.64 13.03
C GLU A 38 -15.41 2.68 11.89
N ASN A 39 -14.48 2.49 10.95
CA ASN A 39 -14.23 3.48 9.89
C ASN A 39 -14.06 2.85 8.48
N PRO A 40 -15.14 2.80 7.68
CA PRO A 40 -15.11 2.33 6.29
C PRO A 40 -14.17 3.13 5.36
N MET A 41 -13.92 4.41 5.64
CA MET A 41 -13.00 5.20 4.81
C MET A 41 -11.56 4.66 4.87
N ARG A 42 -11.18 4.03 5.98
CA ARG A 42 -9.83 3.48 6.15
C ARG A 42 -9.51 2.42 5.10
N ILE A 43 -10.47 1.58 4.72
CA ILE A 43 -10.31 0.59 3.64
C ILE A 43 -9.91 1.28 2.33
N LYS A 44 -10.57 2.39 1.99
CA LYS A 44 -10.31 3.15 0.77
C LYS A 44 -8.92 3.80 0.82
N GLU A 45 -8.52 4.33 1.96
CA GLU A 45 -7.19 4.92 2.17
C GLU A 45 -6.07 3.88 2.04
N VAL A 46 -6.20 2.74 2.73
CA VAL A 46 -5.22 1.64 2.70
C VAL A 46 -5.11 1.10 1.28
N LYS A 47 -6.24 0.88 0.58
CA LYS A 47 -6.26 0.43 -0.82
C LYS A 47 -5.54 1.42 -1.75
N LYS A 48 -5.75 2.73 -1.58
CA LYS A 48 -5.06 3.77 -2.37
C LYS A 48 -3.57 3.81 -2.07
N THR A 49 -3.18 3.66 -0.81
CA THR A 49 -1.77 3.65 -0.38
C THR A 49 -1.06 2.43 -0.94
N TYR A 50 -1.68 1.25 -0.84
CA TYR A 50 -1.18 0.00 -1.44
C TYR A 50 -0.97 0.12 -2.95
N ALA A 51 -1.94 0.69 -3.67
CA ALA A 51 -1.80 0.90 -5.11
C ALA A 51 -0.63 1.83 -5.44
N ARG A 52 -0.46 2.94 -4.71
CA ARG A 52 0.65 3.89 -4.92
C ARG A 52 2.02 3.24 -4.71
N VAL A 53 2.18 2.46 -3.64
CA VAL A 53 3.43 1.71 -3.36
C VAL A 53 3.74 0.75 -4.50
N LYS A 54 2.74 -0.02 -4.95
CA LYS A 54 2.90 -0.96 -6.07
C LYS A 54 3.28 -0.25 -7.38
N THR A 55 2.67 0.91 -7.65
CA THR A 55 3.01 1.72 -8.83
C THR A 55 4.45 2.20 -8.78
N ILE A 56 4.93 2.72 -7.64
CA ILE A 56 6.32 3.20 -7.51
C ILE A 56 7.32 2.06 -7.68
N LEU A 57 7.06 0.88 -7.11
CA LEU A 57 7.89 -0.30 -7.32
C LEU A 57 7.96 -0.67 -8.82
N LYS A 58 6.82 -0.63 -9.52
CA LYS A 58 6.78 -0.90 -10.96
C LYS A 58 7.48 0.17 -11.79
N GLU A 59 7.33 1.45 -11.44
CA GLU A 59 8.06 2.57 -12.06
C GLU A 59 9.58 2.37 -11.93
N ARG A 60 10.06 1.90 -10.77
CA ARG A 60 11.49 1.60 -10.55
C ARG A 60 11.97 0.41 -11.38
N GLU A 61 11.17 -0.65 -11.43
CA GLU A 61 11.47 -1.85 -12.23
C GLU A 61 11.57 -1.51 -13.73
N ILE A 62 10.63 -0.71 -14.27
CA ILE A 62 10.66 -0.29 -15.68
C ILE A 62 11.91 0.57 -15.96
N LYS A 63 12.23 1.52 -15.09
CA LYS A 63 13.45 2.33 -15.23
C LYS A 63 14.74 1.50 -15.20
N ALA A 64 14.77 0.42 -14.41
CA ALA A 64 15.92 -0.47 -14.36
C ALA A 64 16.06 -1.37 -15.60
N ILE A 65 14.96 -1.59 -16.35
CA ILE A 65 14.96 -2.36 -17.60
C ILE A 65 15.31 -1.47 -18.81
N GLU A 66 14.93 -0.19 -18.77
CA GLU A 66 15.21 0.79 -19.84
C GLU A 66 16.66 1.34 -19.80
N ALA A 67 17.40 1.10 -18.71
CA ALA A 67 18.80 1.50 -18.53
C ALA A 67 19.76 0.38 -18.92
#